data_AF-M5BK19-F1
#
_entry.id   AF-M5BK19-F1
#
_cell.length_a   1.000
_cell.length_b   1.000
_cell.length_c   1.000
_cell.angle_alpha   90.00
_cell.angle_beta   90.00
_cell.angle_gamma   90.00
#
_symmetry.space_group_name_H-M   'P 1'
#
loop_
_entity.id
_entity.type
_entity.pdbx_description
1 polymer ?
#
loop_
_entity_poly.entity_id
_entity_poly.type
_entity_poly.pdbx_seq_one_letter_code
_entity_poly.pdbx_strand_id
1 'polypeptide(L)'
;MEDDVIPTSEPVRLSDGTFTTNGVRIKKGTYVHIALEGINMVRDVWGEDADVFRPERWENLPDAVKANPSIYGGMMTFSHGPRACMGFRFSVMVMKTFLYFMISSYRFEPIVRITKENNVMVRPYPNGEWQKPTKLPLRVTRVRL
;
A
#
# COMPACT_ATOMS: atom_id res chain seq x y z
N MET A 1 25.88 -11.70 3.85
CA MET A 1 25.40 -10.36 4.24
C MET A 1 26.63 -9.56 4.61
N GLU A 2 26.84 -8.46 3.90
CA GLU A 2 28.05 -7.61 3.94
C GLU A 2 27.60 -6.14 4.06
N ASP A 3 28.55 -5.23 4.21
CA ASP A 3 28.28 -3.79 4.12
C ASP A 3 27.85 -3.45 2.69
N ASP A 4 26.95 -2.48 2.52
CA ASP A 4 26.39 -2.14 1.21
C ASP A 4 26.05 -0.65 1.10
N VAL A 5 25.64 -0.21 -0.09
CA VAL A 5 25.20 1.17 -0.38
C VAL A 5 23.79 1.13 -0.97
N ILE A 6 22.84 1.78 -0.30
CA ILE A 6 21.48 1.97 -0.82
C ILE A 6 21.53 3.12 -1.83
N PRO A 7 21.25 2.89 -3.12
CA PRO A 7 21.22 3.98 -4.10
C PRO A 7 20.07 4.95 -3.82
N THR A 8 20.30 6.22 -4.14
CA THR A 8 19.33 7.30 -3.97
C THR A 8 19.10 7.97 -5.32
N SER A 9 17.84 8.19 -5.70
CA SER A 9 17.49 8.88 -6.94
C SER A 9 17.76 10.39 -6.87
N GLU A 10 17.69 10.95 -5.66
CA GLU A 10 17.90 12.37 -5.36
C GLU A 10 18.93 12.52 -4.23
N PRO A 11 19.58 13.70 -4.09
CA PRO A 11 20.47 13.96 -2.98
C PRO A 11 19.77 13.80 -1.62
N VAL A 12 20.37 12.99 -0.72
CA VAL A 12 19.82 12.75 0.62
C VAL A 12 20.65 13.48 1.67
N ARG A 13 19.97 14.19 2.58
CA ARG A 13 20.60 14.84 3.72
C ARG A 13 20.95 13.82 4.81
N LEU A 14 22.21 13.79 5.21
CA LEU A 14 22.75 12.95 6.27
C LEU A 14 22.57 13.60 7.66
N SER A 15 22.79 12.82 8.71
CA SER A 15 22.64 13.25 10.11
C SER A 15 23.62 14.36 10.51
N ASP A 16 24.77 14.46 9.84
CA ASP A 16 25.77 15.52 10.02
C ASP A 16 25.41 16.81 9.26
N GLY A 17 24.28 16.82 8.53
CA GLY A 17 23.81 17.95 7.75
C GLY A 17 24.37 18.02 6.33
N THR A 18 25.30 17.15 5.94
CA THR A 18 25.81 17.06 4.57
C THR A 18 24.81 16.35 3.65
N PHE A 19 25.02 16.45 2.33
CA PHE A 19 24.21 15.74 1.33
C PHE A 19 25.07 14.71 0.61
N THR A 20 24.50 13.52 0.35
CA THR A 20 25.12 12.49 -0.49
C THR A 20 24.31 12.28 -1.76
N THR A 21 25.02 12.16 -2.89
CA THR A 21 24.45 11.75 -4.20
C THR A 21 24.85 10.33 -4.58
N ASN A 22 25.77 9.71 -3.82
CA ASN A 22 26.33 8.38 -4.11
C ASN A 22 25.60 7.26 -3.37
N GLY A 23 24.39 7.54 -2.85
CA GLY A 23 23.66 6.63 -1.99
C GLY A 23 24.03 6.72 -0.50
N VAL A 24 23.39 5.87 0.29
CA VAL A 24 23.53 5.79 1.75
C VAL A 24 24.24 4.48 2.11
N ARG A 25 25.43 4.60 2.72
CA ARG A 25 26.19 3.43 3.17
C ARG A 25 25.56 2.82 4.41
N ILE A 26 25.37 1.50 4.39
CA ILE A 26 24.81 0.72 5.49
C ILE A 26 25.77 -0.38 5.91
N LYS A 27 25.86 -0.61 7.22
CA LYS A 27 26.66 -1.72 7.76
C LYS A 27 25.87 -3.02 7.69
N LYS A 28 26.57 -4.14 7.55
CA LYS A 28 26.00 -5.47 7.72
C LYS A 28 25.16 -5.55 9.00
N GLY A 29 23.94 -6.08 8.86
CA GLY A 29 23.01 -6.26 9.98
C GLY A 29 22.19 -5.01 10.34
N THR A 30 22.36 -3.89 9.61
CA THR A 30 21.49 -2.72 9.76
C THR A 30 20.05 -3.09 9.37
N TYR A 31 19.09 -2.76 10.23
CA TYR A 31 17.67 -2.88 9.91
C TYR A 31 17.25 -1.73 8.99
N VAL A 32 16.66 -2.06 7.84
CA VAL A 32 16.12 -1.09 6.88
C VAL A 32 14.60 -1.21 6.86
N HIS A 33 13.92 -0.14 7.26
CA HIS A 33 12.47 -0.05 7.17
C HIS A 33 12.06 0.49 5.80
N ILE A 34 11.26 -0.27 5.04
CA ILE A 34 10.71 0.17 3.75
C ILE A 34 9.29 0.68 3.99
N ALA A 35 9.06 1.97 3.78
CA ALA A 35 7.76 2.60 3.95
C ALA A 35 6.82 2.32 2.75
N LEU A 36 6.38 1.07 2.61
CA LEU A 36 5.59 0.60 1.45
C LEU A 36 4.29 1.40 1.24
N GLU A 37 3.59 1.77 2.32
CA GLU A 37 2.39 2.61 2.24
C GLU A 37 2.73 3.99 1.68
N GLY A 38 3.79 4.62 2.19
CA GLY A 38 4.26 5.91 1.71
C GLY A 38 4.61 5.85 0.22
N ILE A 39 5.35 4.81 -0.21
CA ILE A 39 5.70 4.60 -1.63
C ILE A 39 4.46 4.49 -2.52
N ASN A 40 3.39 3.87 -2.03
CA ASN A 40 2.12 3.75 -2.75
C ASN A 40 1.29 5.05 -2.78
N MET A 41 1.72 6.10 -2.08
CA MET A 41 1.06 7.41 -2.01
C MET A 41 1.97 8.59 -2.39
N VAL A 42 3.19 8.34 -2.89
CA VAL A 42 4.09 9.41 -3.36
C VAL A 42 3.50 10.07 -4.59
N ARG A 43 3.24 11.39 -4.52
CA ARG A 43 2.64 12.15 -5.61
C ARG A 43 3.50 12.20 -6.88
N ASP A 44 4.82 12.25 -6.73
CA ASP A 44 5.75 12.23 -7.87
C ASP A 44 5.65 10.93 -8.70
N VAL A 45 5.21 9.84 -8.07
CA VAL A 45 5.03 8.54 -8.72
C VAL A 45 3.58 8.34 -9.16
N TRP A 46 2.62 8.58 -8.26
CA TRP A 46 1.21 8.22 -8.45
C TRP A 46 0.33 9.35 -8.98
N GLY A 47 0.85 10.59 -9.03
CA GLY A 47 0.13 11.82 -9.36
C GLY A 47 -0.37 12.58 -8.14
N GLU A 48 -0.86 13.82 -8.33
CA GLU A 48 -1.32 14.70 -7.23
C GLU A 48 -2.41 14.08 -6.35
N ASP A 49 -3.19 13.17 -6.91
CA ASP A 49 -4.30 12.51 -6.26
C ASP A 49 -3.93 11.10 -5.73
N ALA A 50 -2.65 10.87 -5.44
CA ALA A 50 -2.12 9.59 -4.95
C ALA A 50 -2.83 9.05 -3.68
N ASP A 51 -3.41 9.93 -2.88
CA ASP A 51 -4.15 9.62 -1.64
C ASP A 51 -5.65 9.41 -1.87
N VAL A 52 -6.14 9.58 -3.11
CA VAL A 52 -7.53 9.42 -3.50
C VAL A 52 -7.80 8.00 -4.02
N PHE A 53 -8.85 7.37 -3.46
CA PHE A 53 -9.34 6.10 -3.97
C PHE A 53 -10.05 6.31 -5.32
N ARG A 54 -9.36 5.97 -6.41
CA ARG A 54 -9.85 6.10 -7.80
C ARG A 54 -9.60 4.81 -8.59
N PRO A 55 -10.59 3.89 -8.67
CA PRO A 55 -10.47 2.64 -9.42
C PRO A 55 -10.11 2.82 -10.89
N GLU A 56 -10.58 3.90 -11.51
CA GLU A 56 -10.37 4.22 -12.93
C GLU A 56 -8.89 4.52 -13.24
N ARG A 57 -8.06 4.80 -12.22
CA ARG A 57 -6.61 5.01 -12.38
C ARG A 57 -5.93 3.83 -13.08
N TRP A 58 -6.45 2.62 -12.89
CA TRP A 58 -5.87 1.40 -13.44
C TRP A 58 -6.03 1.29 -14.97
N GLU A 59 -6.88 2.11 -15.59
CA GLU A 59 -7.04 2.17 -17.05
C GLU A 59 -5.87 2.88 -17.73
N ASN A 60 -5.26 3.87 -17.05
CA ASN A 60 -4.10 4.60 -17.56
C ASN A 60 -3.18 5.05 -16.41
N LEU A 61 -2.15 4.26 -16.15
CA LEU A 61 -1.17 4.55 -15.10
C LEU A 61 -0.12 5.58 -15.56
N PRO A 62 0.36 6.47 -14.66
CA PRO A 62 1.54 7.28 -14.93
C PRO A 62 2.76 6.42 -15.27
N ASP A 63 3.65 6.91 -16.13
CA ASP A 63 4.83 6.15 -16.55
C ASP A 63 5.78 5.86 -15.38
N ALA A 64 5.85 6.76 -14.40
CA ALA A 64 6.59 6.54 -13.15
C ALA A 64 6.09 5.31 -12.37
N VAL A 65 4.78 5.05 -12.34
CA VAL A 65 4.20 3.83 -11.73
C VAL A 65 4.60 2.59 -12.52
N LYS A 66 4.55 2.66 -13.86
CA LYS A 66 4.92 1.54 -14.75
C LYS A 66 6.40 1.16 -14.63
N ALA A 67 7.26 2.15 -14.35
CA ALA A 67 8.69 1.94 -14.14
C ALA A 67 9.03 1.31 -12.77
N ASN A 68 8.07 1.26 -11.83
CA ASN A 68 8.30 0.69 -10.51
C ASN A 68 8.52 -0.83 -10.61
N PRO A 69 9.59 -1.39 -9.99
CA PRO A 69 9.91 -2.82 -10.08
C PRO A 69 8.90 -3.75 -9.40
N SER A 70 7.83 -3.24 -8.79
CA SER A 70 6.83 -4.04 -8.09
C SER A 70 6.34 -5.28 -8.89
N ILE A 71 5.92 -6.31 -8.17
CA ILE A 71 5.39 -7.53 -8.79
C ILE A 71 3.92 -7.42 -9.20
N TYR A 72 3.25 -6.30 -8.92
CA TYR A 72 1.81 -6.13 -9.15
C TYR A 72 1.43 -4.67 -9.42
N GLY A 73 1.35 -4.29 -10.71
CA GLY A 73 0.76 -3.03 -11.16
C GLY A 73 1.43 -1.77 -10.60
N GLY A 74 2.74 -1.79 -10.39
CA GLY A 74 3.47 -0.67 -9.77
C GLY A 74 3.28 -0.54 -8.25
N MET A 75 2.39 -1.32 -7.61
CA MET A 75 2.17 -1.27 -6.16
C MET A 75 3.18 -2.09 -5.37
N MET A 76 3.79 -1.45 -4.39
CA MET A 76 4.73 -2.07 -3.46
C MET A 76 4.03 -2.85 -2.33
N THR A 77 2.69 -2.99 -2.36
CA THR A 77 1.91 -3.74 -1.37
C THR A 77 2.36 -5.20 -1.22
N PHE A 78 2.76 -5.83 -2.32
CA PHE A 78 3.31 -7.18 -2.33
C PHE A 78 4.85 -7.21 -2.34
N SER A 79 5.49 -6.06 -2.09
CA SER A 79 6.94 -5.86 -2.14
C SER A 79 7.55 -6.24 -3.50
N HIS A 80 8.87 -6.38 -3.54
CA HIS A 80 9.65 -6.77 -4.72
C HIS A 80 10.88 -7.62 -4.31
N GLY A 81 11.50 -8.26 -5.29
CA GLY A 81 12.79 -8.96 -5.15
C GLY A 81 12.70 -10.29 -4.40
N PRO A 82 13.79 -10.75 -3.78
CA PRO A 82 13.85 -12.03 -3.06
C PRO A 82 12.89 -12.16 -1.88
N ARG A 83 12.33 -11.04 -1.41
CA ARG A 83 11.36 -10.96 -0.29
C ARG A 83 9.97 -10.53 -0.76
N ALA A 84 9.71 -10.55 -2.07
CA ALA A 84 8.39 -10.30 -2.60
C ALA A 84 7.39 -11.35 -2.07
N CYS A 85 6.13 -10.95 -1.94
CA CYS A 85 5.08 -11.82 -1.41
C CYS A 85 4.86 -13.02 -2.33
N MET A 86 5.31 -14.20 -1.91
CA MET A 86 5.11 -15.44 -2.65
C MET A 86 3.62 -15.76 -2.89
N GLY A 87 2.76 -15.32 -1.98
CA GLY A 87 1.31 -15.53 -2.04
C GLY A 87 0.53 -14.54 -2.90
N PHE A 88 1.16 -13.53 -3.54
CA PHE A 88 0.42 -12.42 -4.15
C PHE A 88 -0.65 -12.87 -5.16
N ARG A 89 -0.32 -13.86 -6.00
CA ARG A 89 -1.26 -14.40 -7.00
C ARG A 89 -2.48 -15.03 -6.35
N PHE A 90 -2.26 -15.80 -5.30
CA PHE A 90 -3.33 -16.43 -4.53
C PHE A 90 -4.18 -15.37 -3.83
N SER A 91 -3.56 -14.40 -3.16
CA SER A 91 -4.26 -13.30 -2.50
C SER A 91 -5.13 -12.51 -3.47
N VAL A 92 -4.60 -12.15 -4.65
CA VAL A 92 -5.36 -11.41 -5.68
C VAL A 92 -6.52 -12.25 -6.22
N MET A 93 -6.32 -13.55 -6.44
CA MET A 93 -7.40 -14.45 -6.86
C MET A 93 -8.52 -14.49 -5.81
N VAL A 94 -8.18 -14.75 -4.54
CA VAL A 94 -9.16 -14.84 -3.45
C VAL A 94 -9.90 -13.51 -3.28
N MET A 95 -9.19 -12.37 -3.32
CA MET A 95 -9.82 -11.06 -3.22
C MET A 95 -10.81 -10.81 -4.36
N LYS A 96 -10.44 -11.11 -5.61
CA LYS A 96 -11.33 -10.95 -6.77
C LYS A 96 -12.58 -11.82 -6.66
N THR A 97 -12.40 -13.11 -6.35
CA THR A 97 -13.51 -14.06 -6.19
C THR A 97 -14.44 -13.64 -5.05
N PHE A 98 -13.87 -13.29 -3.89
CA PHE A 98 -14.64 -12.83 -2.74
C PHE A 98 -15.43 -11.56 -3.05
N LEU A 99 -14.77 -10.55 -3.63
CA LEU A 99 -15.42 -9.30 -4.01
C LEU A 99 -16.56 -9.54 -5.01
N TYR A 100 -16.34 -10.36 -6.04
CA TYR A 100 -17.36 -10.71 -7.02
C TYR A 100 -18.63 -11.29 -6.36
N PHE A 101 -18.49 -12.28 -5.48
CA PHE A 101 -19.64 -12.86 -4.78
C PHE A 101 -20.33 -11.85 -3.86
N MET A 102 -19.54 -11.05 -3.13
CA MET A 102 -20.07 -10.06 -2.19
C MET A 102 -20.90 -9.00 -2.93
N ILE A 103 -20.34 -8.38 -3.98
CA ILE A 103 -21.00 -7.26 -4.67
C ILE A 103 -22.14 -7.72 -5.61
N SER A 104 -22.08 -8.94 -6.13
CA SER A 104 -23.16 -9.48 -6.99
C SER A 104 -24.38 -9.92 -6.18
N SER A 105 -24.19 -10.32 -4.93
CA SER A 105 -25.24 -10.91 -4.11
C SER A 105 -25.75 -10.00 -2.99
N TYR A 106 -25.01 -8.96 -2.63
CA TYR A 106 -25.32 -8.12 -1.48
C TYR A 106 -25.05 -6.63 -1.72
N ARG A 107 -25.85 -5.80 -1.06
CA ARG A 107 -25.64 -4.36 -0.90
C ARG A 107 -25.13 -4.10 0.52
N PHE A 108 -24.14 -3.24 0.63
CA PHE A 108 -23.48 -2.88 1.89
C PHE A 108 -23.68 -1.39 2.17
N GLU A 109 -24.12 -1.07 3.38
CA GLU A 109 -24.29 0.31 3.84
C GLU A 109 -23.70 0.47 5.25
N PRO A 110 -22.85 1.48 5.51
CA PRO A 110 -22.33 1.73 6.84
C PRO A 110 -23.46 2.16 7.78
N ILE A 111 -23.56 1.54 8.96
CA ILE A 111 -24.53 1.95 9.99
C ILE A 111 -24.01 3.07 10.90
N VAL A 112 -22.70 3.31 10.84
CA VAL A 112 -21.98 4.36 11.55
C VAL A 112 -20.84 4.85 10.66
N ARG A 113 -20.34 6.07 10.92
CA ARG A 113 -19.17 6.58 10.21
C ARG A 113 -17.97 5.68 10.47
N ILE A 114 -17.35 5.20 9.40
CA ILE A 114 -16.13 4.38 9.45
C ILE A 114 -14.92 5.26 9.15
N THR A 115 -13.89 5.19 9.98
CA THR A 115 -12.58 5.79 9.71
C THR A 115 -11.57 4.70 9.40
N LYS A 116 -10.55 5.05 8.59
CA LYS A 116 -9.39 4.19 8.33
C LYS A 116 -8.28 4.61 9.28
N GLU A 117 -7.67 3.64 9.97
CA GLU A 117 -6.51 3.89 10.83
C GLU A 117 -5.40 2.92 10.46
N ASN A 118 -4.17 3.41 10.40
CA ASN A 118 -3.01 2.55 10.17
C ASN A 118 -2.30 2.24 11.50
N ASN A 119 -2.41 0.99 11.94
CA ASN A 119 -1.62 0.44 13.03
C ASN A 119 -1.00 -0.88 12.55
N VAL A 120 0.12 -0.77 11.83
CA VAL A 120 0.79 -1.83 11.03
C VAL A 120 0.05 -2.19 9.74
N MET A 121 -1.28 -2.30 9.80
CA MET A 121 -2.15 -2.44 8.64
C MET A 121 -3.29 -1.46 8.74
N VAL A 122 -3.76 -0.98 7.58
CA VAL A 122 -4.97 -0.16 7.51
C VAL A 122 -6.17 -1.00 7.93
N ARG A 123 -6.87 -0.55 8.98
CA ARG A 123 -8.04 -1.22 9.55
C ARG A 123 -9.22 -0.25 9.67
N PRO A 124 -10.46 -0.73 9.49
CA PRO A 124 -11.63 0.08 9.71
C PRO A 124 -11.98 0.17 11.20
N TYR A 125 -12.42 1.36 11.62
CA TYR A 125 -12.90 1.62 12.96
C TYR A 125 -14.22 2.40 12.93
N PRO A 126 -15.20 2.06 13.78
CA PRO A 126 -16.34 2.94 14.04
C PRO A 126 -15.84 4.24 14.68
N ASN A 127 -16.21 5.38 14.12
CA ASN A 127 -16.14 6.71 14.75
C ASN A 127 -14.92 6.99 15.66
N GLY A 128 -13.69 6.76 15.18
CA GLY A 128 -12.48 7.04 15.96
C GLY A 128 -12.28 6.15 17.19
N GLU A 129 -12.93 4.98 17.28
CA GLU A 129 -12.73 4.00 18.35
C GLU A 129 -11.46 3.15 18.14
N TRP A 130 -10.33 3.77 17.80
CA TRP A 130 -9.08 3.10 17.40
C TRP A 130 -8.45 2.21 18.49
N GLN A 131 -8.78 2.46 19.76
CA GLN A 131 -8.32 1.68 20.92
C GLN A 131 -9.15 0.40 21.17
N LYS A 132 -10.28 0.23 20.49
CA LYS A 132 -11.12 -0.97 20.59
C LYS A 132 -10.74 -1.99 19.51
N PRO A 133 -11.19 -3.26 19.60
CA PRO A 133 -11.04 -4.20 18.49
C PRO A 133 -11.64 -3.64 17.20
N THR A 134 -10.95 -3.81 16.08
CA THR A 134 -11.41 -3.38 14.74
C THR A 134 -12.79 -3.96 14.43
N LYS A 135 -13.68 -3.12 13.89
CA LYS A 135 -15.03 -3.49 13.49
C LYS A 135 -15.40 -2.73 12.22
N LEU A 136 -16.06 -3.43 11.31
CA LEU A 136 -16.69 -2.84 10.13
C LEU A 136 -18.21 -3.12 10.20
N PRO A 137 -18.95 -2.37 11.04
CA PRO A 137 -20.39 -2.55 11.16
C PRO A 137 -21.10 -2.07 9.89
N LEU A 138 -21.69 -3.03 9.16
CA LEU A 138 -22.42 -2.80 7.91
C LEU A 138 -23.83 -3.36 8.03
N ARG A 139 -24.79 -2.65 7.46
CA ARG A 139 -26.07 -3.21 7.06
C ARG A 139 -25.83 -3.96 5.75
N VAL A 140 -26.21 -5.24 5.74
CA VAL A 140 -26.06 -6.11 4.57
C VAL A 140 -27.44 -6.53 4.11
N THR A 141 -27.76 -6.28 2.84
CA THR A 141 -29.04 -6.66 2.25
C THR A 141 -28.78 -7.51 1.02
N ARG A 142 -29.43 -8.67 0.92
CA ARG A 142 -29.30 -9.53 -0.26
C ARG A 142 -29.94 -8.84 -1.47
N VAL A 143 -29.19 -8.77 -2.57
CA VAL A 143 -29.70 -8.33 -3.86
C VAL A 143 -30.14 -9.58 -4.61
N ARG A 144 -31.38 -9.59 -5.09
CA ARG A 144 -31.82 -10.55 -6.10
C ARG A 144 -31.52 -9.89 -7.45
N LEU A 145 -30.67 -10.53 -8.26
CA LEU A 145 -30.56 -10.19 -9.67
C LEU A 145 -31.88 -10.46 -10.38
#